data_AF-A0A935YL71-F1
#
_entry.id   AF-A0A935YL71-F1
#
_cell.length_a   1.000
_cell.length_b   1.000
_cell.length_c   1.000
_cell.angle_alpha   90.00
_cell.angle_beta   90.00
_cell.angle_gamma   90.00
#
_symmetry.space_group_name_H-M   'P 1'
#
loop_
_entity.id
_entity.type
_entity.pdbx_description
1 polymer ?
#
loop_
_entity_poly.entity_id
_entity_poly.type
_entity_poly.pdbx_seq_one_letter_code
_entity_poly.pdbx_strand_id
1 'polypeptide(L)'
;MTTERPLTEADKREGFIRATGGFSGAKAKWAEHAARGMTDAELAEALAFELGIFGGSCRSDTPHLTFQGAGLKIWISWGIHNHVAMKPTLEGRSTITMARLVYEIKDPTDRQLALF
;
A
#
# COMPACT_ATOMS: atom_id res chain seq x y z
N MET A 1 -8.67 -9.93 -28.27
CA MET A 1 -9.21 -9.33 -27.04
C MET A 1 -8.60 -10.08 -25.88
N THR A 2 -7.57 -9.52 -25.24
CA THR A 2 -6.97 -10.11 -24.04
C THR A 2 -7.99 -10.02 -22.91
N THR A 3 -8.48 -11.17 -22.47
CA THR A 3 -9.31 -11.32 -21.27
C THR A 3 -8.50 -10.78 -20.09
N GLU A 4 -8.79 -9.57 -19.64
CA GLU A 4 -8.15 -8.99 -18.46
C GLU A 4 -8.46 -9.89 -17.26
N ARG A 5 -7.42 -10.53 -16.73
CA ARG A 5 -7.54 -11.29 -15.47
C ARG A 5 -8.05 -10.32 -14.40
N PRO A 6 -9.17 -10.63 -13.72
CA PRO A 6 -9.71 -9.73 -12.70
C PRO A 6 -8.72 -9.62 -11.54
N LEU A 7 -8.59 -8.40 -11.01
CA LEU A 7 -7.72 -8.13 -9.87
C LEU A 7 -8.37 -8.65 -8.59
N THR A 8 -7.75 -9.64 -7.95
CA THR A 8 -8.22 -10.20 -6.68
C THR A 8 -7.72 -9.39 -5.49
N GLU A 9 -8.32 -9.60 -4.30
CA GLU A 9 -7.82 -8.98 -3.06
C GLU A 9 -6.41 -9.45 -2.70
N ALA A 10 -6.06 -10.70 -3.04
CA ALA A 10 -4.70 -11.21 -2.87
C ALA A 10 -3.70 -10.46 -3.75
N ASP A 11 -4.08 -10.16 -5.00
CA ASP A 11 -3.23 -9.39 -5.93
C ASP A 11 -3.04 -7.95 -5.44
N LYS A 12 -4.10 -7.33 -4.90
CA LYS A 12 -4.01 -6.00 -4.27
C LYS A 12 -3.05 -6.00 -3.08
N ARG A 13 -3.13 -7.03 -2.24
CA ARG A 13 -2.26 -7.20 -1.06
C ARG A 13 -0.80 -7.37 -1.47
N GLU A 14 -0.53 -8.25 -2.44
CA GLU A 14 0.82 -8.48 -2.95
C GLU A 14 1.39 -7.20 -3.59
N GLY A 15 0.58 -6.55 -4.44
CA GLY A 15 0.97 -5.31 -5.11
C GLY A 15 1.28 -4.20 -4.11
N PHE A 16 0.47 -4.08 -3.05
CA PHE A 16 0.72 -3.16 -1.95
C PHE A 16 2.06 -3.44 -1.25
N ILE A 17 2.30 -4.69 -0.81
CA ILE A 17 3.55 -5.08 -0.12
C ILE A 17 4.77 -4.75 -0.97
N ARG A 18 4.69 -4.94 -2.28
CA ARG A 18 5.78 -4.64 -3.21
C ARG A 18 5.99 -3.15 -3.41
N ALA A 19 4.91 -2.36 -3.45
CA ALA A 19 5.00 -0.91 -3.54
C ALA A 19 5.66 -0.31 -2.27
N THR A 20 5.31 -0.81 -1.09
CA THR A 20 5.80 -0.31 0.21
C THR A 20 7.03 -1.05 0.76
N GLY A 21 7.55 -2.02 0.01
CA GLY A 21 8.71 -2.84 0.37
C GLY A 21 9.97 -2.56 -0.44
N GLY A 22 9.97 -1.50 -1.28
CA GLY A 22 11.05 -1.19 -2.21
C GLY A 22 12.34 -0.71 -1.56
N PHE A 23 12.29 -0.11 -0.37
CA PHE A 23 13.49 0.34 0.34
C PHE A 23 14.16 -0.78 1.14
N SER A 24 15.49 -0.77 1.17
CA SER A 24 16.27 -1.70 1.99
C SER A 24 15.88 -1.57 3.46
N GLY A 25 15.54 -2.71 4.09
CA GLY A 25 15.14 -2.74 5.49
C GLY A 25 13.68 -2.36 5.75
N ALA A 26 12.85 -2.13 4.71
CA ALA A 26 11.42 -1.82 4.87
C ALA A 26 10.71 -2.83 5.79
N LYS A 27 11.01 -4.13 5.66
CA LYS A 27 10.45 -5.17 6.55
C LYS A 27 10.73 -4.92 8.03
N ALA A 28 11.95 -4.51 8.38
CA ALA A 28 12.32 -4.25 9.77
C ALA A 28 11.64 -2.96 10.28
N LYS A 29 11.58 -1.92 9.45
CA LYS A 29 10.87 -0.66 9.78
C LYS A 29 9.39 -0.90 10.03
N TRP A 30 8.71 -1.64 9.14
CA TRP A 30 7.30 -1.95 9.30
C TRP A 30 7.03 -2.80 10.55
N ALA A 31 7.93 -3.72 10.90
CA ALA A 31 7.84 -4.47 12.16
C ALA A 31 8.00 -3.57 13.39
N GLU A 32 8.93 -2.61 13.37
CA GLU A 32 9.08 -1.62 14.45
C GLU A 32 7.83 -0.73 14.57
N HIS A 33 7.29 -0.28 13.44
CA HIS A 33 6.05 0.51 13.39
C HIS A 33 4.85 -0.27 13.92
N ALA A 34 4.74 -1.57 13.60
CA ALA A 34 3.70 -2.43 14.13
C ALA A 34 3.81 -2.61 15.65
N ALA A 35 5.03 -2.78 16.17
CA ALA A 35 5.28 -2.91 17.60
C ALA A 35 4.97 -1.64 18.39
N ARG A 36 5.33 -0.48 17.83
CA ARG A 36 5.09 0.84 18.46
C ARG A 36 3.62 1.27 18.37
N GLY A 37 2.93 0.89 17.29
CA GLY A 37 1.68 1.52 16.88
C GLY A 37 1.92 2.90 16.26
N MET A 38 1.00 3.32 15.38
CA MET A 38 1.06 4.62 14.72
C MET A 38 -0.34 5.18 14.49
N THR A 39 -0.45 6.50 14.65
CA THR A 39 -1.64 7.25 14.23
C THR A 39 -1.76 7.25 12.71
N ASP A 40 -2.94 7.57 12.19
CA ASP A 40 -3.15 7.67 10.74
C ASP A 40 -2.24 8.70 10.06
N ALA A 41 -1.90 9.81 10.75
CA ALA A 41 -1.02 10.84 10.22
C ALA A 41 0.43 10.34 10.10
N GLU A 42 0.95 9.71 11.15
CA GLU A 42 2.31 9.13 11.14
C GLU A 42 2.42 7.99 10.13
N LEU A 43 1.37 7.16 10.03
CA LEU A 43 1.32 6.08 9.06
C LEU A 43 1.27 6.61 7.62
N ALA A 44 0.54 7.70 7.38
CA ALA A 44 0.52 8.38 6.09
C ALA A 44 1.90 8.92 5.71
N GLU A 45 2.62 9.54 6.64
CA GLU A 45 3.98 10.04 6.40
C GLU A 45 4.97 8.90 6.09
N ALA A 46 4.93 7.82 6.88
CA ALA A 46 5.75 6.63 6.64
C ALA A 46 5.47 6.00 5.27
N LEU A 47 4.19 5.88 4.89
CA LEU A 47 3.80 5.40 3.57
C LEU A 47 4.27 6.34 2.46
N ALA A 48 4.11 7.65 2.62
CA ALA A 48 4.56 8.62 1.62
C ALA A 48 6.07 8.55 1.40
N PHE A 49 6.84 8.33 2.47
CA PHE A 49 8.29 8.11 2.39
C PHE A 49 8.63 6.85 1.61
N GLU A 50 8.00 5.72 1.94
CA GLU A 50 8.29 4.42 1.31
C GLU A 50 7.80 4.34 -0.16
N LEU A 51 6.75 5.10 -0.53
CA LEU A 51 6.30 5.20 -1.92
C LEU A 51 7.13 6.22 -2.74
N GLY A 52 7.78 7.18 -2.09
CA GLY A 52 8.63 8.19 -2.73
C GLY A 52 7.88 9.12 -3.70
N ILE A 53 8.64 9.82 -4.55
CA ILE A 53 8.09 10.79 -5.51
C ILE A 53 7.25 10.09 -6.58
N PHE A 54 7.77 9.00 -7.15
CA PHE A 54 7.11 8.17 -8.14
C PHE A 54 7.91 6.88 -8.32
N GLY A 55 7.23 5.75 -8.41
CA GLY A 55 7.87 4.47 -8.63
C GLY A 55 6.94 3.47 -9.29
N GLY A 56 7.51 2.34 -9.70
CA GLY A 56 6.75 1.27 -10.33
C GLY A 56 7.56 0.01 -10.47
N SER A 57 6.86 -1.10 -10.69
CA SER A 57 7.51 -2.37 -11.02
C SER A 57 6.64 -3.20 -11.95
N CYS A 58 7.29 -3.99 -12.78
CA CYS A 58 6.63 -4.82 -13.78
C CYS A 58 7.40 -6.14 -13.91
N ARG A 59 6.69 -7.27 -13.89
CA ARG A 59 7.24 -8.59 -14.21
C ARG A 59 6.15 -9.43 -14.86
N SER A 60 6.50 -10.29 -15.81
CA SER A 60 5.57 -11.08 -16.62
C SER A 60 4.63 -11.99 -15.83
N ASP A 61 5.00 -12.38 -14.61
CA ASP A 61 4.27 -13.29 -13.74
C ASP A 61 3.53 -12.57 -12.59
N THR A 62 3.61 -11.24 -12.51
CA THR A 62 3.03 -10.48 -11.41
C THR A 62 2.31 -9.20 -11.87
N PRO A 63 1.40 -8.62 -11.06
CA PRO A 63 0.74 -7.38 -11.43
C PRO A 63 1.73 -6.23 -11.70
N HIS A 64 1.40 -5.41 -12.69
CA HIS A 64 2.04 -4.13 -12.95
C HIS A 64 1.69 -3.15 -11.83
N LEU A 65 2.71 -2.44 -11.35
CA LEU A 65 2.60 -1.48 -10.26
C LEU A 65 3.09 -0.11 -10.71
N THR A 66 2.30 0.91 -10.41
CA THR A 66 2.73 2.31 -10.37
C THR A 66 2.31 2.87 -9.02
N PHE A 67 3.14 3.70 -8.41
CA PHE A 67 2.82 4.30 -7.12
C PHE A 67 3.45 5.67 -6.92
N GLN A 68 2.83 6.45 -6.03
CA GLN A 68 3.19 7.82 -5.73
C GLN A 68 2.91 8.12 -4.26
N GLY A 69 3.88 8.69 -3.54
CA GLY A 69 3.70 9.12 -2.16
C GLY A 69 2.69 10.26 -2.01
N ALA A 70 2.61 11.17 -2.99
CA ALA A 70 1.59 12.22 -3.02
C ALA A 70 0.19 11.61 -3.17
N GLY A 71 -0.66 11.83 -2.15
CA GLY A 71 -2.00 11.24 -2.08
C GLY A 71 -2.01 9.73 -1.80
N LEU A 72 -0.85 9.11 -1.48
CA LEU A 72 -0.72 7.69 -1.18
C LEU A 72 -1.34 6.79 -2.26
N LYS A 73 -1.00 7.05 -3.53
CA LYS A 73 -1.64 6.43 -4.68
C LYS A 73 -0.88 5.20 -5.13
N ILE A 74 -1.61 4.11 -5.36
CA ILE A 74 -1.07 2.87 -5.92
C ILE A 74 -2.02 2.35 -7.00
N TRP A 75 -1.49 2.10 -8.19
CA TRP A 75 -2.17 1.46 -9.29
C TRP A 75 -1.65 0.03 -9.44
N ILE A 76 -2.57 -0.94 -9.46
CA ILE A 76 -2.28 -2.37 -9.55
C ILE A 76 -3.15 -2.94 -10.67
N SER A 77 -2.54 -3.59 -11.66
CA SER A 77 -3.27 -4.25 -12.74
C SER A 77 -2.50 -5.38 -13.38
N TRP A 78 -3.22 -6.37 -13.92
CA TRP A 78 -2.63 -7.43 -14.74
C TRP A 78 -2.30 -7.00 -16.17
N GLY A 79 -2.85 -5.87 -16.64
CA GLY A 79 -2.49 -5.24 -17.92
C GLY A 79 -1.66 -3.96 -17.72
N ILE A 80 -1.24 -3.35 -18.82
CA ILE A 80 -0.62 -2.01 -18.80
C ILE A 80 -1.70 -1.00 -18.41
N HIS A 81 -1.53 -0.32 -17.27
CA HIS A 81 -2.41 0.76 -16.85
C HIS A 81 -1.83 2.14 -17.17
N ASN A 82 -2.69 3.04 -17.63
CA ASN A 82 -2.34 4.46 -17.80
C ASN A 82 -2.67 5.22 -16.51
N HIS A 83 -1.67 5.48 -15.68
CA HIS A 83 -1.84 6.18 -14.39
C HIS A 83 -2.35 7.63 -14.52
N VAL A 84 -2.32 8.23 -15.72
CA VAL A 84 -2.87 9.56 -15.99
C VAL A 84 -4.38 9.51 -16.24
N ALA A 85 -4.88 8.45 -16.88
CA ALA A 85 -6.29 8.32 -17.26
C ALA A 85 -7.09 7.41 -16.30
N MET A 86 -6.41 6.46 -15.65
CA MET A 86 -7.02 5.47 -14.76
C MET A 86 -6.96 5.92 -13.31
N LYS A 87 -8.02 5.62 -12.56
CA LYS A 87 -8.05 5.85 -11.12
C LYS A 87 -7.10 4.91 -10.40
N PRO A 88 -6.46 5.36 -9.30
CA PRO A 88 -5.65 4.48 -8.46
C PRO A 88 -6.49 3.35 -7.86
N THR A 89 -5.88 2.19 -7.66
CA THR A 89 -6.48 1.05 -6.97
C THR A 89 -6.62 1.32 -5.47
N LEU A 90 -5.64 2.02 -4.90
CA LEU A 90 -5.62 2.48 -3.52
C LEU A 90 -5.19 3.95 -3.49
N GLU A 91 -5.90 4.78 -2.71
CA GLU A 91 -5.59 6.21 -2.54
C GLU A 91 -5.92 6.67 -1.11
N GLY A 92 -5.07 7.53 -0.55
CA GLY A 92 -5.28 8.17 0.74
C GLY A 92 -5.65 7.18 1.85
N ARG A 93 -6.87 7.31 2.38
CA ARG A 93 -7.35 6.49 3.50
C ARG A 93 -7.39 5.00 3.17
N SER A 94 -7.72 4.58 1.95
CA SER A 94 -7.73 3.14 1.63
C SER A 94 -6.33 2.54 1.68
N THR A 95 -5.31 3.33 1.35
CA THR A 95 -3.90 2.93 1.42
C THR A 95 -3.46 2.78 2.88
N ILE A 96 -3.89 3.69 3.77
CA ILE A 96 -3.66 3.60 5.21
C ILE A 96 -4.36 2.36 5.80
N THR A 97 -5.62 2.12 5.46
CA THR A 97 -6.37 0.93 5.90
C THR A 97 -5.70 -0.36 5.42
N MET A 98 -5.23 -0.40 4.17
CA MET A 98 -4.48 -1.54 3.65
C MET A 98 -3.18 -1.76 4.42
N ALA A 99 -2.44 -0.69 4.75
CA ALA A 99 -1.23 -0.78 5.56
C ALA A 99 -1.51 -1.39 6.94
N ARG A 100 -2.58 -0.96 7.61
CA ARG A 100 -3.01 -1.54 8.90
C ARG A 100 -3.35 -3.02 8.78
N LEU A 101 -4.02 -3.42 7.69
CA LEU A 101 -4.37 -4.83 7.44
C LEU A 101 -3.17 -5.70 7.05
N VAL A 102 -2.20 -5.13 6.34
CA VAL A 102 -1.02 -5.87 5.85
C VAL A 102 0.04 -6.02 6.94
N TYR A 103 0.28 -4.95 7.69
CA TYR A 103 1.36 -4.87 8.69
C TYR A 103 0.86 -4.96 10.13
N GLU A 104 -0.45 -5.10 10.36
CA GLU A 104 -1.06 -5.23 11.69
C GLU A 104 -0.73 -4.05 12.64
N ILE A 105 -0.60 -2.85 12.07
CA ILE A 105 -0.25 -1.63 12.81
C ILE A 105 -1.49 -1.13 13.55
N LYS A 106 -1.43 -1.17 14.89
CA LYS A 106 -2.48 -0.65 15.77
C LYS A 106 -2.51 0.88 15.77
N ASP A 107 -3.70 1.44 15.89
CA ASP A 107 -3.87 2.87 16.15
C ASP A 107 -3.87 3.09 17.68
N PRO A 108 -2.87 3.78 18.24
CA PRO A 108 -2.84 4.06 19.67
C PRO A 108 -3.93 5.04 20.13
N THR A 109 -4.55 5.76 19.20
CA THR A 109 -5.65 6.69 19.46
C THR A 109 -7.03 6.05 19.35
N ASP A 110 -7.09 4.84 18.76
CA ASP A 110 -8.32 4.04 18.74
C ASP A 110 -8.60 3.54 20.15
N ARG A 111 -9.36 4.35 20.89
CA ARG A 111 -9.94 4.00 22.19
C ARG A 111 -11.10 3.03 21.99
N GLN A 112 -10.85 1.92 21.32
CA GLN A 112 -11.79 0.81 21.34
C GLN A 112 -11.95 0.42 22.81
N LEU A 113 -13.12 0.76 23.35
CA LEU A 113 -13.50 0.55 24.75
C LEU A 113 -13.07 -0.85 25.15
N ALA A 114 -12.23 -0.93 26.19
CA ALA A 114 -12.02 -2.19 26.89
C ALA A 114 -13.42 -2.71 27.25
N LEU A 115 -13.86 -3.75 26.56
CA LEU A 115 -15.05 -4.50 26.94
C LEU A 115 -14.69 -5.14 28.28
N PHE A 116 -15.14 -4.47 29.35
CA PHE A 116 -15.10 -4.98 30.72
C PHE A 116 -15.94 -6.25 30.84
#